data_AF-A0A351E6Y9-F1
#
_entry.id   AF-A0A351E6Y9-F1
#
_cell.length_a   1.000
_cell.length_b   1.000
_cell.length_c   1.000
_cell.angle_alpha   90.00
_cell.angle_beta   90.00
_cell.angle_gamma   90.00
#
_symmetry.space_group_name_H-M   'P 1'
#
loop_
_entity.id
_entity.type
_entity.pdbx_description
1 polymer ?
#
loop_
_entity_poly.entity_id
_entity_poly.type
_entity_poly.pdbx_seq_one_letter_code
_entity_poly.pdbx_strand_id
1 'polypeptide(L)'
;IDKPILILGPMPIMPGVADNIVRYGLSQAVFDVRRLEILDQAAATAGRKARVHIAVDTGMSRIGVQVDEAADFAKKAASYPGIELEGVFSHFCSADEQDKDFTELQYERFEKAVRAIEDEGIHIPVRHIANSAGLSELTQYQWDMSRQGITLYGMRPSSAVEGYDACYDSFRPVMTVKTQIGFVKDLPAGRTVGYGRTWTAERPTRLATVLIGYADGLCRLLSNRGYMVVHGRHAPIVGRICMDQAMLDVTDIPGVEVGDEVIVFGGKELPFEKAAQWAGTICYELTCNISKRVPRIYVRD
;
A
#
# COMPACT_ATOMS: atom_id res chain seq x y z
N ILE A 1 18.45 13.36 -2.68
CA ILE A 1 17.15 13.05 -3.33
C ILE A 1 16.62 14.41 -3.71
N ASP A 2 16.58 14.69 -5.01
CA ASP A 2 16.38 16.06 -5.48
C ASP A 2 14.98 16.24 -6.10
N LYS A 3 14.20 15.15 -6.16
CA LYS A 3 12.80 15.16 -6.58
C LYS A 3 11.90 15.69 -5.44
N PRO A 4 10.78 16.37 -5.76
CA PRO A 4 9.79 16.76 -4.77
C PRO A 4 9.23 15.57 -3.96
N ILE A 5 9.00 15.78 -2.67
CA ILE A 5 8.45 14.77 -1.75
C ILE A 5 7.29 15.40 -0.98
N LEU A 6 6.08 14.88 -1.19
CA LEU A 6 4.88 15.26 -0.44
C LEU A 6 4.62 14.29 0.72
N ILE A 7 4.51 14.81 1.93
CA ILE A 7 4.01 14.09 3.10
C ILE A 7 2.47 14.14 3.08
N LEU A 8 1.84 13.00 2.79
CA LEU A 8 0.38 12.89 2.65
C LEU A 8 -0.37 12.98 3.99
N GLY A 9 0.24 12.50 5.06
CA GLY A 9 -0.37 12.46 6.39
C GLY A 9 -0.31 13.81 7.11
N PRO A 10 -1.10 13.97 8.19
CA PRO A 10 -0.99 15.14 9.06
C PRO A 10 0.43 15.27 9.61
N MET A 11 1.00 16.47 9.52
CA MET A 11 2.20 16.82 10.27
C MET A 11 1.93 16.69 11.78
N PRO A 12 2.73 15.93 12.55
CA PRO A 12 2.66 15.98 14.01
C PRO A 12 3.01 17.36 14.54
N ILE A 13 2.25 17.85 15.53
CA ILE A 13 2.52 19.15 16.17
C ILE A 13 3.51 18.91 17.30
N MET A 14 4.80 18.92 16.97
CA MET A 14 5.88 18.76 17.93
C MET A 14 7.12 19.56 17.49
N PRO A 15 7.99 19.96 18.44
CA PRO A 15 9.17 20.77 18.12
C PRO A 15 10.06 20.12 17.06
N GLY A 16 10.61 20.91 16.14
CA GLY A 16 11.56 20.46 15.13
C GLY A 16 10.95 19.81 13.87
N VAL A 17 9.67 19.41 13.89
CA VAL A 17 9.07 18.74 12.72
C VAL A 17 8.88 19.70 11.55
N ALA A 18 8.26 20.86 11.79
CA ALA A 18 8.09 21.87 10.76
C ALA A 18 9.44 22.42 10.27
N ASP A 19 10.39 22.60 11.18
CA ASP A 19 11.77 23.01 10.85
C ASP A 19 12.42 22.03 9.87
N ASN A 20 12.26 20.72 10.11
CA ASN A 20 12.78 19.69 9.21
C ASN A 20 12.08 19.70 7.85
N ILE A 21 10.75 19.86 7.81
CA ILE A 21 9.99 19.95 6.56
C ILE A 21 10.53 21.10 5.70
N VAL A 22 10.68 22.29 6.27
CA VAL A 22 11.20 23.46 5.55
C VAL A 22 12.68 23.27 5.18
N ARG A 23 13.52 22.82 6.13
CA ARG A 23 14.96 22.63 5.93
C ARG A 23 15.25 21.67 4.78
N TYR A 24 14.55 20.54 4.72
CA TYR A 24 14.74 19.53 3.68
C TYR A 24 13.90 19.80 2.42
N GLY A 25 13.12 20.88 2.41
CA GLY A 25 12.25 21.22 1.27
C GLY A 25 11.21 20.14 1.00
N LEU A 26 10.60 19.57 2.03
CA LEU A 26 9.49 18.65 1.87
C LEU A 26 8.19 19.44 1.69
N SER A 27 7.28 18.93 0.87
CA SER A 27 5.94 19.47 0.74
C SER A 27 5.03 18.81 1.77
N GLN A 28 4.13 19.56 2.39
CA GLN A 28 3.27 19.05 3.46
C GLN A 28 1.79 19.19 3.10
N ALA A 29 1.02 18.11 3.27
CA ALA A 29 -0.44 18.19 3.23
C ALA A 29 -0.97 19.03 4.40
N VAL A 30 -1.83 20.01 4.11
CA VAL A 30 -2.41 20.93 5.11
C VAL A 30 -3.93 21.01 4.96
N PHE A 31 -4.60 21.16 6.10
CA PHE A 31 -6.06 21.20 6.20
C PHE A 31 -6.54 21.81 7.53
N ASP A 32 -5.68 22.55 8.22
CA ASP A 32 -6.01 23.31 9.43
C ASP A 32 -5.06 24.50 9.60
N VAL A 33 -5.57 25.58 10.20
CA VAL A 33 -4.85 26.86 10.33
C VAL A 33 -3.63 26.73 11.24
N ARG A 34 -3.73 25.94 12.31
CA ARG A 34 -2.64 25.77 13.28
C ARG A 34 -1.37 25.23 12.61
N ARG A 35 -1.49 24.29 11.67
CA ARG A 35 -0.33 23.77 10.91
C ARG A 35 0.25 24.79 9.94
N LEU A 36 -0.59 25.64 9.33
CA LEU A 36 -0.11 26.74 8.49
C LEU A 36 0.74 27.72 9.31
N GLU A 37 0.29 28.12 10.50
CA GLU A 37 1.03 29.03 11.38
C GLU A 37 2.39 28.47 11.81
N ILE A 38 2.43 27.18 12.18
CA ILE A 38 3.69 26.52 12.57
C ILE A 38 4.66 26.45 11.39
N LEU A 39 4.16 26.12 10.19
CA LEU A 39 4.98 26.07 8.97
C LEU A 39 5.46 27.46 8.56
N ASP A 40 4.63 28.49 8.67
CA ASP A 40 4.97 29.89 8.39
C ASP A 40 6.09 30.38 9.31
N GLN A 41 6.00 30.08 10.60
CA GLN A 41 7.04 30.45 11.57
C GLN A 41 8.37 29.71 11.31
N ALA A 42 8.31 28.43 10.96
CA ALA A 42 9.49 27.65 10.58
C ALA A 42 10.12 28.19 9.28
N ALA A 43 9.28 28.54 8.31
CA ALA A 43 9.67 29.16 7.04
C ALA A 43 10.41 30.50 7.27
N ALA A 44 9.85 31.37 8.11
CA ALA A 44 10.46 32.64 8.49
C ALA A 44 11.84 32.43 9.14
N THR A 45 11.94 31.49 10.09
CA THR A 45 13.21 31.17 10.78
C THR A 45 14.27 30.65 9.82
N ALA A 46 13.87 29.81 8.85
CA ALA A 46 14.78 29.21 7.88
C ALA A 46 15.12 30.14 6.70
N GLY A 47 14.43 31.26 6.53
CA GLY A 47 14.55 32.13 5.35
C GLY A 47 14.13 31.43 4.06
N ARG A 48 13.16 30.51 4.12
CA ARG A 48 12.69 29.69 2.99
C ARG A 48 11.18 29.50 3.07
N LYS A 49 10.52 29.31 1.92
CA LYS A 49 9.09 29.00 1.90
C LYS A 49 8.81 27.56 2.35
N ALA A 50 7.72 27.35 3.09
CA ALA A 50 7.12 26.06 3.33
C ALA A 50 6.15 25.72 2.20
N ARG A 51 6.43 24.65 1.46
CA ARG A 51 5.57 24.17 0.37
C ARG A 51 4.43 23.35 0.91
N VAL A 52 3.21 23.68 0.51
CA VAL A 52 2.01 23.03 1.03
C VAL A 52 1.08 22.55 -0.09
N HIS A 53 0.41 21.44 0.17
CA HIS A 53 -0.70 20.96 -0.64
C HIS A 53 -1.97 20.97 0.22
N ILE A 54 -3.03 21.64 -0.24
CA ILE A 54 -4.32 21.63 0.46
C ILE A 54 -5.01 20.30 0.21
N ALA A 55 -5.34 19.58 1.28
CA ALA A 55 -6.19 18.39 1.19
C ALA A 55 -7.65 18.82 1.26
N VAL A 56 -8.47 18.39 0.31
CA VAL A 56 -9.92 18.60 0.28
C VAL A 56 -10.62 17.25 0.49
N ASP A 57 -11.50 17.17 1.47
CA ASP A 57 -12.35 16.01 1.68
C ASP A 57 -13.57 16.06 0.76
N THR A 58 -13.62 15.15 -0.20
CA THR A 58 -14.72 15.00 -1.16
C THR A 58 -15.66 13.86 -0.82
N GLY A 59 -15.38 13.11 0.26
CA GLY A 59 -16.15 11.94 0.68
C GLY A 59 -15.34 10.78 1.26
N MET A 60 -14.01 10.89 1.34
CA MET A 60 -13.17 9.88 2.02
C MET A 60 -13.21 10.06 3.54
N SER A 61 -13.37 11.30 4.02
CA SER A 61 -13.48 11.69 5.43
C SER A 61 -12.39 11.14 6.34
N ARG A 62 -11.17 11.12 5.80
CA ARG A 62 -9.94 10.79 6.53
C ARG A 62 -9.19 12.03 6.98
N ILE A 63 -8.95 12.95 6.05
CA ILE A 63 -8.29 14.25 6.24
C ILE A 63 -8.80 15.22 5.16
N GLY A 64 -8.60 16.51 5.37
CA GLY A 64 -8.95 17.55 4.41
C GLY A 64 -9.99 18.53 4.94
N VAL A 65 -10.00 19.73 4.37
CA VAL A 65 -11.07 20.71 4.59
C VAL A 65 -12.32 20.29 3.80
N GLN A 66 -13.49 20.73 4.22
CA GLN A 66 -14.71 20.48 3.46
C GLN A 66 -14.66 21.19 2.11
N VAL A 67 -15.37 20.66 1.12
CA VAL A 67 -15.45 21.23 -0.25
C VAL A 67 -15.78 22.72 -0.23
N ASP A 68 -16.76 23.12 0.59
CA ASP A 68 -17.23 24.50 0.67
C ASP A 68 -16.30 25.42 1.49
N GLU A 69 -15.35 24.85 2.24
CA GLU A 69 -14.33 25.59 3.02
C GLU A 69 -13.03 25.78 2.26
N ALA A 70 -12.87 25.12 1.10
CA ALA A 70 -11.60 25.03 0.38
C ALA A 70 -11.06 26.40 -0.05
N ALA A 71 -11.93 27.28 -0.56
CA ALA A 71 -11.57 28.63 -0.99
C ALA A 71 -11.09 29.50 0.18
N ASP A 72 -11.84 29.51 1.29
CA ASP A 72 -11.49 30.28 2.48
C ASP A 72 -10.19 29.79 3.11
N PHE A 73 -9.99 28.47 3.14
CA PHE A 73 -8.74 27.89 3.62
C PHE A 73 -7.55 28.24 2.71
N ALA A 74 -7.74 28.22 1.39
CA ALA A 74 -6.70 28.62 0.43
C ALA A 74 -6.32 30.10 0.57
N LYS A 75 -7.30 31.01 0.73
CA LYS A 75 -7.04 32.42 1.07
C LYS A 75 -6.23 32.55 2.33
N LYS A 76 -6.61 31.80 3.37
CA LYS A 76 -5.91 31.82 4.65
C LYS A 76 -4.46 31.35 4.48
N ALA A 77 -4.23 30.26 3.74
CA ALA A 77 -2.89 29.77 3.42
C ALA A 77 -2.06 30.82 2.64
N ALA A 78 -2.64 31.43 1.61
CA ALA A 78 -1.99 32.46 0.80
C ALA A 78 -1.65 33.74 1.57
N SER A 79 -2.35 34.02 2.68
CA SER A 79 -2.07 35.18 3.54
C SER A 79 -0.76 35.06 4.35
N TYR A 80 -0.21 33.84 4.49
CA TYR A 80 1.02 33.60 5.24
C TYR A 80 2.26 33.79 4.34
N PRO A 81 3.16 34.74 4.64
CA PRO A 81 4.28 35.08 3.77
C PRO A 81 5.36 34.01 3.71
N GLY A 82 5.40 33.06 4.64
CA GLY A 82 6.28 31.89 4.63
C GLY A 82 5.69 30.70 3.87
N ILE A 83 4.41 30.75 3.46
CA ILE A 83 3.75 29.64 2.77
C ILE A 83 3.86 29.80 1.25
N GLU A 84 4.04 28.68 0.57
CA GLU A 84 3.93 28.52 -0.88
C GLU A 84 2.89 27.44 -1.17
N LEU A 85 1.78 27.84 -1.78
CA LEU A 85 0.71 26.91 -2.18
C LEU A 85 1.11 26.20 -3.47
N GLU A 86 1.65 24.99 -3.33
CA GLU A 86 2.18 24.18 -4.43
C GLU A 86 1.09 23.31 -5.09
N GLY A 87 0.07 22.91 -4.34
CA GLY A 87 -0.98 22.07 -4.90
C GLY A 87 -2.26 21.93 -4.08
N VAL A 88 -3.22 21.22 -4.66
CA VAL A 88 -4.48 20.83 -4.04
C VAL A 88 -4.80 19.40 -4.42
N PHE A 89 -5.37 18.65 -3.49
CA PHE A 89 -5.67 17.24 -3.73
C PHE A 89 -6.86 16.72 -2.96
N SER A 90 -7.46 15.66 -3.50
CA SER A 90 -8.38 14.80 -2.78
C SER A 90 -8.00 13.33 -2.98
N HIS A 91 -8.82 12.40 -2.52
CA HIS A 91 -8.58 10.97 -2.64
C HIS A 91 -9.87 10.21 -2.90
N PHE A 92 -9.94 9.46 -3.99
CA PHE A 92 -11.06 8.55 -4.24
C PHE A 92 -11.11 7.44 -3.21
N CYS A 93 -12.30 7.11 -2.73
CA CYS A 93 -12.53 6.04 -1.76
C CYS A 93 -13.06 4.74 -2.37
N SER A 94 -13.64 4.79 -3.57
CA SER A 94 -14.23 3.63 -4.27
C SER A 94 -13.80 3.52 -5.74
N ALA A 95 -12.66 4.12 -6.10
CA ALA A 95 -12.18 4.09 -7.49
C ALA A 95 -11.83 2.69 -7.99
N ASP A 96 -11.60 1.74 -7.08
CA ASP A 96 -11.30 0.32 -7.30
C ASP A 96 -12.54 -0.59 -7.16
N GLU A 97 -13.72 -0.02 -6.91
CA GLU A 97 -14.99 -0.75 -6.86
C GLU A 97 -15.69 -0.80 -8.22
N GLN A 98 -16.56 -1.78 -8.45
CA GLN A 98 -17.30 -1.87 -9.72
C GLN A 98 -18.25 -0.68 -9.94
N ASP A 99 -18.94 -0.25 -8.89
CA ASP A 99 -19.80 0.93 -8.91
C ASP A 99 -18.95 2.22 -8.84
N LYS A 100 -19.08 3.07 -9.85
CA LYS A 100 -18.30 4.31 -10.00
C LYS A 100 -19.09 5.56 -9.64
N ASP A 101 -20.37 5.47 -9.27
CA ASP A 101 -21.25 6.63 -9.05
C ASP A 101 -20.69 7.57 -7.96
N PHE A 102 -20.23 7.00 -6.85
CA PHE A 102 -19.63 7.81 -5.77
C PHE A 102 -18.29 8.41 -6.18
N THR A 103 -17.50 7.72 -7.00
CA THR A 103 -16.22 8.24 -7.49
C THR A 103 -16.43 9.44 -8.43
N GLU A 104 -17.45 9.39 -9.29
CA GLU A 104 -17.86 10.52 -10.11
C GLU A 104 -18.31 11.72 -9.26
N LEU A 105 -19.14 11.48 -8.24
CA LEU A 105 -19.53 12.52 -7.28
C LEU A 105 -18.32 13.14 -6.55
N GLN A 106 -17.32 12.33 -6.16
CA GLN A 106 -16.09 12.85 -5.56
C GLN A 106 -15.30 13.73 -6.54
N TYR A 107 -15.29 13.37 -7.83
CA TYR A 107 -14.64 14.17 -8.86
C TYR A 107 -15.34 15.52 -9.05
N GLU A 108 -16.67 15.55 -9.17
CA GLU A 108 -17.44 16.79 -9.26
C GLU A 108 -17.20 17.72 -8.06
N ARG A 109 -17.17 17.15 -6.85
CA ARG A 109 -16.86 17.87 -5.62
C ARG A 109 -15.44 18.44 -5.62
N PHE A 110 -14.47 17.68 -6.11
CA PHE A 110 -13.10 18.16 -6.22
C PHE A 110 -13.00 19.31 -7.22
N GLU A 111 -13.62 19.17 -8.38
CA GLU A 111 -13.68 20.22 -9.40
C GLU A 111 -14.33 21.50 -8.84
N LYS A 112 -15.44 21.38 -8.10
CA LYS A 112 -16.09 22.50 -7.41
C LYS A 112 -15.13 23.22 -6.46
N ALA A 113 -14.41 22.47 -5.62
CA ALA A 113 -13.44 23.05 -4.68
C ALA A 113 -12.30 23.78 -5.39
N VAL A 114 -11.74 23.18 -6.45
CA VAL A 114 -10.66 23.79 -7.24
C VAL A 114 -11.13 25.10 -7.89
N ARG A 115 -12.29 25.09 -8.55
CA ARG A 115 -12.87 26.29 -9.18
C ARG A 115 -13.11 27.39 -8.15
N ALA A 116 -13.64 27.06 -6.98
CA ALA A 116 -13.86 28.03 -5.91
C ALA A 116 -12.55 28.67 -5.40
N ILE A 117 -11.43 27.93 -5.38
CA ILE A 117 -10.12 28.51 -5.05
C ILE A 117 -9.62 29.41 -6.18
N GLU A 118 -9.76 28.98 -7.44
CA GLU A 118 -9.30 29.74 -8.62
C GLU A 118 -10.10 31.05 -8.82
N ASP A 119 -11.41 31.05 -8.54
CA ASP A 119 -12.29 32.23 -8.59
C ASP A 119 -11.86 33.35 -7.62
N GLU A 120 -11.10 33.00 -6.58
CA GLU A 120 -10.50 33.93 -5.62
C GLU A 120 -9.14 34.49 -6.09
N GLY A 121 -8.78 34.21 -7.35
CA GLY A 121 -7.52 34.65 -7.96
C GLY A 121 -6.30 33.87 -7.47
N ILE A 122 -6.49 32.73 -6.80
CA ILE A 122 -5.40 31.89 -6.27
C ILE A 122 -5.04 30.83 -7.32
N HIS A 123 -3.85 30.93 -7.90
CA HIS A 123 -3.34 29.92 -8.83
C HIS A 123 -2.82 28.68 -8.09
N ILE A 124 -3.20 27.48 -8.54
CA ILE A 124 -2.75 26.20 -7.99
C ILE A 124 -1.94 25.44 -9.06
N PRO A 125 -0.62 25.27 -8.88
CA PRO A 125 0.22 24.63 -9.90
C PRO A 125 -0.06 23.14 -10.12
N VAL A 126 -0.38 22.40 -9.06
CA VAL A 126 -0.56 20.94 -9.12
C VAL A 126 -1.89 20.50 -8.48
N ARG A 127 -2.84 20.08 -9.32
CA ARG A 127 -4.10 19.45 -8.90
C ARG A 127 -3.97 17.94 -9.07
N HIS A 128 -4.39 17.17 -8.07
CA HIS A 128 -4.31 15.71 -8.14
C HIS A 128 -5.34 14.98 -7.29
N ILE A 129 -6.06 14.01 -7.86
CA ILE A 129 -7.03 13.17 -7.12
C ILE A 129 -6.79 11.67 -7.32
N ALA A 130 -6.47 11.27 -8.54
CA ALA A 130 -6.28 9.87 -8.95
C ALA A 130 -5.25 9.11 -8.10
N ASN A 131 -5.70 8.02 -7.48
CA ASN A 131 -4.86 6.96 -6.93
C ASN A 131 -4.56 5.92 -8.02
N SER A 132 -4.00 4.75 -7.68
CA SER A 132 -3.70 3.70 -8.67
C SER A 132 -4.90 3.27 -9.53
N ALA A 133 -6.09 3.14 -8.92
CA ALA A 133 -7.30 2.76 -9.62
C ALA A 133 -7.82 3.91 -10.49
N GLY A 134 -7.89 5.13 -9.94
CA GLY A 134 -8.24 6.31 -10.72
C GLY A 134 -7.30 6.57 -11.91
N LEU A 135 -6.01 6.27 -11.77
CA LEU A 135 -5.03 6.38 -12.84
C LEU A 135 -5.30 5.38 -13.98
N SER A 136 -5.73 4.16 -13.65
CA SER A 136 -5.76 3.02 -14.58
C SER A 136 -7.15 2.79 -15.19
N GLU A 137 -8.21 2.95 -14.41
CA GLU A 137 -9.59 2.68 -14.79
C GLU A 137 -10.36 3.95 -15.17
N LEU A 138 -9.99 5.10 -14.61
CA LEU A 138 -10.73 6.37 -14.72
C LEU A 138 -9.86 7.48 -15.31
N THR A 139 -9.22 7.19 -16.44
CA THR A 139 -8.26 8.08 -17.10
C THR A 139 -8.81 9.47 -17.41
N GLN A 140 -10.13 9.61 -17.55
CA GLN A 140 -10.83 10.89 -17.74
C GLN A 140 -10.80 11.81 -16.51
N TYR A 141 -10.51 11.30 -15.31
CA TYR A 141 -10.47 12.06 -14.05
C TYR A 141 -9.04 12.44 -13.61
N GLN A 142 -8.08 12.37 -14.54
CA GLN A 142 -6.73 12.83 -14.31
C GLN A 142 -6.65 14.36 -14.34
N TRP A 143 -5.74 14.90 -13.52
CA TRP A 143 -5.41 16.31 -13.45
C TRP A 143 -3.93 16.49 -13.78
N ASP A 144 -3.25 17.50 -13.21
CA ASP A 144 -1.83 17.78 -13.48
C ASP A 144 -0.91 16.66 -12.97
N MET A 145 -1.35 15.89 -11.96
CA MET A 145 -0.59 14.76 -11.41
C MET A 145 -1.50 13.61 -10.94
N SER A 146 -1.00 12.38 -11.02
CA SER A 146 -1.61 11.17 -10.46
C SER A 146 -0.69 10.51 -9.42
N ARG A 147 -1.27 9.86 -8.40
CA ARG A 147 -0.53 9.22 -7.32
C ARG A 147 -0.55 7.71 -7.48
N GLN A 148 0.43 7.19 -8.22
CA GLN A 148 0.60 5.76 -8.46
C GLN A 148 1.22 5.08 -7.23
N GLY A 149 0.47 4.16 -6.62
CA GLY A 149 0.89 3.39 -5.45
C GLY A 149 1.11 1.93 -5.81
N ILE A 150 0.14 1.07 -5.50
CA ILE A 150 0.26 -0.39 -5.66
C ILE A 150 0.63 -0.86 -7.07
N THR A 151 0.16 -0.13 -8.10
CA THR A 151 0.38 -0.47 -9.49
C THR A 151 1.82 -0.20 -9.92
N LEU A 152 2.56 0.65 -9.20
CA LEU A 152 4.02 0.79 -9.37
C LEU A 152 4.75 -0.53 -9.08
N TYR A 153 4.19 -1.37 -8.22
CA TYR A 153 4.73 -2.67 -7.85
C TYR A 153 4.17 -3.82 -8.70
N GLY A 154 3.40 -3.50 -9.75
CA GLY A 154 2.81 -4.47 -10.65
C GLY A 154 1.62 -5.23 -10.06
N MET A 155 1.02 -4.72 -9.00
CA MET A 155 -0.11 -5.32 -8.29
C MET A 155 -1.41 -4.52 -8.54
N ARG A 156 -2.54 -5.22 -8.47
CA ARG A 156 -3.87 -4.67 -8.74
C ARG A 156 -4.49 -4.02 -7.49
N PRO A 157 -5.14 -2.85 -7.60
CA PRO A 157 -5.81 -2.21 -6.46
C PRO A 157 -6.97 -3.02 -5.90
N SER A 158 -7.85 -3.50 -6.78
CA SER A 158 -8.97 -4.35 -6.41
C SER A 158 -8.55 -5.82 -6.47
N SER A 159 -9.19 -6.64 -5.64
CA SER A 159 -9.17 -8.10 -5.77
C SER A 159 -10.24 -8.61 -6.75
N ALA A 160 -10.88 -7.70 -7.51
CA ALA A 160 -12.09 -7.97 -8.25
C ALA A 160 -11.85 -9.00 -9.37
N VAL A 161 -12.88 -9.85 -9.48
CA VAL A 161 -13.16 -10.92 -10.45
C VAL A 161 -12.20 -11.02 -11.64
N GLU A 162 -11.65 -12.23 -11.86
CA GLU A 162 -10.91 -12.56 -13.08
C GLU A 162 -11.64 -12.04 -14.34
N GLY A 163 -10.95 -11.23 -15.13
CA GLY A 163 -11.46 -10.66 -16.39
C GLY A 163 -12.12 -9.28 -16.30
N TYR A 164 -12.27 -8.70 -15.11
CA TYR A 164 -12.92 -7.39 -14.96
C TYR A 164 -12.02 -6.20 -15.36
N ASP A 165 -10.68 -6.34 -15.25
CA ASP A 165 -9.76 -5.18 -15.37
C ASP A 165 -8.56 -5.44 -16.30
N ALA A 166 -8.81 -5.54 -17.61
CA ALA A 166 -7.77 -5.74 -18.63
C ALA A 166 -6.68 -4.65 -18.64
N CYS A 167 -6.95 -3.47 -18.07
CA CYS A 167 -5.96 -2.39 -17.94
C CYS A 167 -4.74 -2.79 -17.11
N TYR A 168 -4.84 -3.83 -16.26
CA TYR A 168 -3.74 -4.34 -15.46
C TYR A 168 -2.97 -5.51 -16.08
N ASP A 169 -3.36 -6.03 -17.25
CA ASP A 169 -2.74 -7.25 -17.80
C ASP A 169 -1.28 -7.06 -18.24
N SER A 170 -0.89 -5.82 -18.53
CA SER A 170 0.50 -5.46 -18.85
C SER A 170 1.39 -5.27 -17.62
N PHE A 171 0.81 -5.24 -16.42
CA PHE A 171 1.54 -4.98 -15.19
C PHE A 171 2.37 -6.19 -14.78
N ARG A 172 3.63 -5.93 -14.41
CA ARG A 172 4.59 -6.98 -14.04
C ARG A 172 4.85 -6.89 -12.54
N PRO A 173 4.46 -7.90 -11.73
CA PRO A 173 4.82 -7.97 -10.32
C PRO A 173 6.34 -7.84 -10.14
N VAL A 174 6.78 -6.92 -9.28
CA VAL A 174 8.22 -6.60 -9.09
C VAL A 174 8.80 -7.19 -7.80
N MET A 175 8.01 -7.94 -7.04
CA MET A 175 8.41 -8.53 -5.76
C MET A 175 8.08 -10.02 -5.73
N THR A 176 9.03 -10.82 -5.27
CA THR A 176 8.84 -12.23 -4.90
C THR A 176 9.50 -12.47 -3.55
N VAL A 177 8.73 -12.98 -2.60
CA VAL A 177 9.21 -13.40 -1.28
C VAL A 177 9.56 -14.88 -1.36
N LYS A 178 10.81 -15.19 -1.01
CA LYS A 178 11.33 -16.56 -1.03
C LYS A 178 11.85 -16.95 0.34
N THR A 179 11.84 -18.25 0.62
CA THR A 179 12.46 -18.86 1.80
C THR A 179 13.10 -20.19 1.38
N GLN A 180 13.63 -20.94 2.34
CA GLN A 180 14.17 -22.26 2.12
C GLN A 180 13.51 -23.28 3.05
N ILE A 181 13.54 -24.55 2.63
CA ILE A 181 13.20 -25.68 3.49
C ILE A 181 14.32 -25.89 4.50
N GLY A 182 14.01 -25.73 5.78
CA GLY A 182 14.95 -25.95 6.88
C GLY A 182 14.96 -27.37 7.41
N PHE A 183 13.87 -28.13 7.22
CA PHE A 183 13.75 -29.50 7.71
C PHE A 183 12.67 -30.28 6.95
N VAL A 184 12.88 -31.59 6.77
CA VAL A 184 11.92 -32.51 6.14
C VAL A 184 11.79 -33.76 7.01
N LYS A 185 10.56 -34.24 7.21
CA LYS A 185 10.31 -35.53 7.88
C LYS A 185 9.04 -36.21 7.36
N ASP A 186 9.00 -37.52 7.50
CA ASP A 186 7.79 -38.29 7.23
C ASP A 186 6.96 -38.44 8.51
N LEU A 187 5.64 -38.31 8.37
CA LEU A 187 4.65 -38.46 9.42
C LEU A 187 3.72 -39.62 9.09
N PRO A 188 3.44 -40.54 10.03
CA PRO A 188 2.34 -41.48 9.87
C PRO A 188 0.99 -40.76 9.94
N ALA A 189 -0.04 -41.39 9.36
CA ALA A 189 -1.42 -40.93 9.47
C ALA A 189 -1.84 -40.78 10.96
N GLY A 190 -2.72 -39.82 11.24
CA GLY A 190 -3.20 -39.47 12.57
C GLY A 190 -2.29 -38.50 13.36
N ARG A 191 -1.08 -38.16 12.86
CA ARG A 191 -0.21 -37.19 13.53
C ARG A 191 -0.66 -35.75 13.28
N THR A 192 -0.67 -34.95 14.34
CA THR A 192 -1.06 -33.54 14.28
C THR A 192 0.12 -32.62 14.06
N VAL A 193 -0.09 -31.48 13.39
CA VAL A 193 0.96 -30.49 13.06
C VAL A 193 0.69 -29.13 13.72
N GLY A 194 1.74 -28.56 14.31
CA GLY A 194 1.77 -27.19 14.82
C GLY A 194 0.95 -26.92 16.09
N TYR A 195 0.89 -25.64 16.48
CA TYR A 195 0.19 -25.19 17.68
C TYR A 195 -1.30 -25.50 17.63
N GLY A 196 -1.86 -25.91 18.77
CA GLY A 196 -3.28 -26.23 18.90
C GLY A 196 -3.73 -27.46 18.13
N ARG A 197 -2.79 -28.18 17.48
CA ARG A 197 -3.07 -29.45 16.77
C ARG A 197 -4.20 -29.31 15.75
N THR A 198 -4.26 -28.17 15.05
CA THR A 198 -5.37 -27.79 14.17
C THR A 198 -5.40 -28.51 12.83
N TRP A 199 -4.37 -29.31 12.53
CA TRP A 199 -4.28 -30.12 11.32
C TRP A 199 -3.79 -31.51 11.71
N THR A 200 -4.37 -32.53 11.08
CA THR A 200 -4.05 -33.95 11.31
C THR A 200 -3.76 -34.59 9.97
N ALA A 201 -2.65 -35.32 9.86
CA ALA A 201 -2.30 -36.07 8.67
C ALA A 201 -3.33 -37.18 8.43
N GLU A 202 -4.08 -37.10 7.33
CA GLU A 202 -5.08 -38.13 6.97
C GLU A 202 -4.43 -39.38 6.36
N ARG A 203 -3.19 -39.24 5.87
CA ARG A 203 -2.37 -40.29 5.25
C ARG A 203 -0.92 -40.18 5.71
N PRO A 204 -0.03 -41.13 5.37
CA PRO A 204 1.41 -40.90 5.45
C PRO A 204 1.78 -39.63 4.68
N THR A 205 2.36 -38.65 5.37
CA THR A 205 2.62 -37.30 4.86
C THR A 205 4.10 -36.97 4.98
N ARG A 206 4.70 -36.45 3.91
CA ARG A 206 6.02 -35.81 3.96
C ARG A 206 5.84 -34.34 4.28
N LEU A 207 6.37 -33.91 5.42
CA LEU A 207 6.21 -32.56 5.95
C LEU A 207 7.53 -31.78 5.80
N ALA A 208 7.46 -30.60 5.20
CA ALA A 208 8.57 -29.65 5.18
C ALA A 208 8.33 -28.52 6.18
N THR A 209 9.37 -28.09 6.89
CA THR A 209 9.36 -26.85 7.68
C THR A 209 10.13 -25.79 6.92
N VAL A 210 9.52 -24.63 6.71
CA VAL A 210 10.12 -23.47 6.02
C VAL A 210 10.54 -22.38 7.01
N LEU A 211 11.60 -21.65 6.65
CA LEU A 211 12.25 -20.63 7.49
C LEU A 211 11.61 -19.25 7.31
N ILE A 212 10.29 -19.18 7.51
CA ILE A 212 9.54 -17.94 7.51
C ILE A 212 8.29 -18.07 8.39
N GLY A 213 8.01 -17.06 9.22
CA GLY A 213 6.83 -17.02 10.06
C GLY A 213 6.19 -15.63 10.14
N TYR A 214 5.24 -15.46 11.06
CA TYR A 214 4.48 -14.21 11.14
C TYR A 214 5.29 -13.00 11.58
N ALA A 215 6.45 -13.18 12.25
CA ALA A 215 7.35 -12.07 12.57
C ALA A 215 8.17 -11.58 11.35
N ASP A 216 8.18 -12.36 10.27
CA ASP A 216 8.79 -12.01 8.98
C ASP A 216 7.78 -11.36 8.03
N GLY A 217 6.49 -11.43 8.36
CA GLY A 217 5.39 -10.86 7.56
C GLY A 217 4.44 -11.90 6.95
N LEU A 218 4.66 -13.21 7.18
CA LEU A 218 3.73 -14.24 6.73
C LEU A 218 2.43 -14.18 7.55
N CYS A 219 1.34 -13.72 6.93
CA CYS A 219 0.06 -13.50 7.62
C CYS A 219 -0.44 -14.78 8.30
N ARG A 220 -0.62 -14.72 9.64
CA ARG A 220 -1.03 -15.88 10.43
C ARG A 220 -2.42 -16.42 10.05
N LEU A 221 -3.28 -15.60 9.45
CA LEU A 221 -4.59 -16.02 8.95
C LEU A 221 -4.51 -17.04 7.80
N LEU A 222 -3.32 -17.22 7.20
CA LEU A 222 -3.05 -18.28 6.21
C LEU A 222 -2.81 -19.65 6.84
N SER A 223 -2.95 -19.79 8.17
CA SER A 223 -2.87 -21.09 8.85
C SER A 223 -3.94 -22.05 8.29
N ASN A 224 -3.52 -23.21 7.77
CA ASN A 224 -4.38 -24.17 7.06
C ASN A 224 -5.06 -23.63 5.79
N ARG A 225 -4.53 -22.56 5.18
CA ARG A 225 -5.12 -21.95 3.98
C ARG A 225 -4.05 -21.65 2.95
N GLY A 226 -4.37 -21.91 1.69
CA GLY A 226 -3.47 -21.65 0.59
C GLY A 226 -2.26 -22.58 0.55
N TYR A 227 -1.26 -22.16 -0.21
CA TYR A 227 -0.06 -22.94 -0.47
C TYR A 227 1.15 -22.03 -0.73
N MET A 228 2.34 -22.61 -0.72
CA MET A 228 3.57 -22.05 -1.27
C MET A 228 4.00 -22.86 -2.50
N VAL A 229 4.98 -22.38 -3.28
CA VAL A 229 5.46 -23.11 -4.47
C VAL A 229 6.83 -23.71 -4.20
N VAL A 230 6.95 -25.03 -4.36
CA VAL A 230 8.18 -25.82 -4.23
C VAL A 230 8.34 -26.64 -5.50
N HIS A 231 9.49 -26.53 -6.18
CA HIS A 231 9.74 -27.22 -7.46
C HIS A 231 8.63 -27.01 -8.51
N GLY A 232 8.06 -25.80 -8.56
CA GLY A 232 6.96 -25.45 -9.47
C GLY A 232 5.61 -26.09 -9.12
N ARG A 233 5.48 -26.75 -7.96
CA ARG A 233 4.26 -27.40 -7.48
C ARG A 233 3.73 -26.74 -6.22
N HIS A 234 2.42 -26.83 -6.02
CA HIS A 234 1.74 -26.26 -4.85
C HIS A 234 1.95 -27.16 -3.62
N ALA A 235 2.49 -26.58 -2.57
CA ALA A 235 2.68 -27.21 -1.26
C ALA A 235 1.74 -26.55 -0.24
N PRO A 236 0.64 -27.21 0.19
CA PRO A 236 -0.33 -26.64 1.11
C PRO A 236 0.27 -26.23 2.45
N ILE A 237 -0.14 -25.09 3.00
CA ILE A 237 0.23 -24.68 4.37
C ILE A 237 -0.60 -25.51 5.35
N VAL A 238 0.08 -26.23 6.26
CA VAL A 238 -0.57 -27.13 7.22
C VAL A 238 -0.20 -26.81 8.67
N GLY A 239 -1.20 -26.82 9.54
CA GLY A 239 -1.09 -26.34 10.91
C GLY A 239 -1.08 -24.82 11.02
N ARG A 240 -0.84 -24.33 12.25
CA ARG A 240 -0.71 -22.90 12.50
C ARG A 240 0.68 -22.40 12.12
N ILE A 241 0.72 -21.26 11.43
CA ILE A 241 1.95 -20.51 11.19
C ILE A 241 2.52 -20.04 12.53
N CYS A 242 3.80 -20.30 12.75
CA CYS A 242 4.56 -19.94 13.95
C CYS A 242 5.26 -18.58 13.76
N MET A 243 5.95 -18.11 14.80
CA MET A 243 6.61 -16.80 14.78
C MET A 243 7.66 -16.70 13.68
N ASP A 244 8.49 -17.74 13.52
CA ASP A 244 9.64 -17.72 12.62
C ASP A 244 9.62 -18.88 11.59
N GLN A 245 8.57 -19.72 11.61
CA GLN A 245 8.49 -20.93 10.78
C GLN A 245 7.04 -21.26 10.39
N ALA A 246 6.88 -22.01 9.31
CA ALA A 246 5.63 -22.63 8.90
C ALA A 246 5.89 -24.05 8.37
N MET A 247 4.82 -24.84 8.24
CA MET A 247 4.91 -26.21 7.75
C MET A 247 4.10 -26.37 6.47
N LEU A 248 4.65 -27.11 5.53
CA LEU A 248 4.05 -27.44 4.24
C LEU A 248 3.88 -28.95 4.10
N ASP A 249 2.74 -29.38 3.58
CA ASP A 249 2.60 -30.75 3.06
C ASP A 249 3.25 -30.82 1.68
N VAL A 250 4.31 -31.62 1.56
CA VAL A 250 5.09 -31.79 0.33
C VAL A 250 5.01 -33.24 -0.18
N THR A 251 4.03 -34.02 0.29
CA THR A 251 3.91 -35.45 -0.01
C THR A 251 3.87 -35.75 -1.52
N ASP A 252 3.20 -34.90 -2.30
CA ASP A 252 3.01 -35.09 -3.74
C ASP A 252 4.07 -34.35 -4.60
N ILE A 253 5.13 -33.85 -3.95
CA ILE A 253 6.23 -33.13 -4.58
C ILE A 253 7.50 -34.00 -4.47
N PRO A 254 7.94 -34.64 -5.58
CA PRO A 254 9.09 -35.52 -5.54
C PRO A 254 10.40 -34.73 -5.35
N GLY A 255 11.37 -35.37 -4.69
CA GLY A 255 12.73 -34.86 -4.56
C GLY A 255 12.88 -33.65 -3.64
N VAL A 256 11.95 -33.42 -2.70
CA VAL A 256 12.04 -32.32 -1.74
C VAL A 256 13.09 -32.60 -0.67
N GLU A 257 14.05 -31.69 -0.56
CA GLU A 257 15.24 -31.73 0.30
C GLU A 257 15.40 -30.45 1.14
N VAL A 258 16.29 -30.51 2.14
CA VAL A 258 16.67 -29.33 2.94
C VAL A 258 17.52 -28.39 2.09
N GLY A 259 17.21 -27.10 2.12
CA GLY A 259 17.87 -26.06 1.33
C GLY A 259 17.11 -25.68 0.05
N ASP A 260 16.13 -26.47 -0.36
CA ASP A 260 15.29 -26.16 -1.52
C ASP A 260 14.62 -24.80 -1.39
N GLU A 261 14.58 -24.07 -2.50
CA GLU A 261 13.91 -22.78 -2.60
C GLU A 261 12.39 -22.96 -2.55
N VAL A 262 11.73 -22.10 -1.77
CA VAL A 262 10.28 -22.01 -1.68
C VAL A 262 9.85 -20.60 -2.03
N ILE A 263 8.98 -20.46 -3.03
CA ILE A 263 8.31 -19.19 -3.30
C ILE A 263 7.14 -19.07 -2.33
N VAL A 264 7.21 -18.06 -1.47
CA VAL A 264 6.18 -17.77 -0.48
C VAL A 264 5.02 -17.03 -1.15
N PHE A 265 5.25 -15.83 -1.69
CA PHE A 265 4.29 -15.01 -2.46
C PHE A 265 5.02 -14.13 -3.47
N GLY A 266 4.27 -13.56 -4.42
CA GLY A 266 4.75 -12.65 -5.45
C GLY A 266 5.14 -13.34 -6.75
N GLY A 267 5.75 -12.57 -7.65
CA GLY A 267 6.00 -13.02 -9.02
C GLY A 267 4.72 -13.38 -9.77
N LYS A 268 4.86 -14.23 -10.79
CA LYS A 268 3.71 -14.77 -11.55
C LYS A 268 3.20 -16.07 -10.96
N GLU A 269 4.04 -16.75 -10.19
CA GLU A 269 3.83 -18.09 -9.66
C GLU A 269 2.77 -18.08 -8.56
N LEU A 270 2.80 -17.07 -7.68
CA LEU A 270 1.84 -16.94 -6.59
C LEU A 270 1.57 -15.47 -6.23
N PRO A 271 0.73 -14.75 -7.00
CA PRO A 271 0.46 -13.34 -6.79
C PRO A 271 -0.04 -13.01 -5.37
N PHE A 272 0.31 -11.81 -4.88
CA PHE A 272 -0.11 -11.35 -3.54
C PHE A 272 -1.62 -11.20 -3.42
N GLU A 273 -2.31 -10.87 -4.50
CA GLU A 273 -3.76 -10.76 -4.60
C GLU A 273 -4.43 -12.08 -4.23
N LYS A 274 -3.89 -13.20 -4.72
CA LYS A 274 -4.39 -14.55 -4.41
C LYS A 274 -4.16 -14.90 -2.93
N ALA A 275 -2.99 -14.57 -2.40
CA ALA A 275 -2.69 -14.76 -0.98
C ALA A 275 -3.61 -13.92 -0.08
N ALA A 276 -3.92 -12.69 -0.50
CA ALA A 276 -4.78 -11.77 0.22
C ALA A 276 -6.23 -12.30 0.29
N GLN A 277 -6.74 -12.90 -0.79
CA GLN A 277 -8.04 -13.59 -0.81
C GLN A 277 -8.12 -14.70 0.25
N TRP A 278 -7.07 -15.54 0.38
CA TRP A 278 -7.05 -16.60 1.41
C TRP A 278 -7.04 -16.06 2.84
N ALA A 279 -6.36 -14.94 3.05
CA ALA A 279 -6.25 -14.26 4.35
C ALA A 279 -7.48 -13.40 4.67
N GLY A 280 -8.34 -13.09 3.69
CA GLY A 280 -9.46 -12.16 3.87
C GLY A 280 -9.02 -10.71 4.01
N THR A 281 -8.00 -10.29 3.25
CA THR A 281 -7.45 -8.93 3.25
C THR A 281 -7.08 -8.49 1.82
N ILE A 282 -6.29 -7.42 1.69
CA ILE A 282 -5.79 -6.84 0.44
C ILE A 282 -4.27 -7.04 0.27
N CYS A 283 -3.79 -7.06 -0.97
CA CYS A 283 -2.37 -7.25 -1.31
C CYS A 283 -1.47 -6.14 -0.71
N TYR A 284 -2.00 -4.94 -0.52
CA TYR A 284 -1.32 -3.82 0.16
C TYR A 284 -0.87 -4.20 1.57
N GLU A 285 -1.74 -4.87 2.34
CA GLU A 285 -1.40 -5.24 3.71
C GLU A 285 -0.30 -6.32 3.72
N LEU A 286 -0.44 -7.35 2.88
CA LEU A 286 0.53 -8.44 2.82
C LEU A 286 1.93 -7.96 2.42
N THR A 287 2.02 -7.04 1.46
CA THR A 287 3.29 -6.48 1.00
C THR A 287 3.92 -5.54 2.02
N CYS A 288 3.12 -4.71 2.69
CA CYS A 288 3.57 -3.85 3.80
C CYS A 288 4.02 -4.65 5.03
N ASN A 289 3.45 -5.84 5.26
CA ASN A 289 3.76 -6.67 6.42
C ASN A 289 5.12 -7.37 6.35
N ILE A 290 5.76 -7.45 5.17
CA ILE A 290 7.09 -8.04 5.05
C ILE A 290 8.07 -7.26 5.94
N SER A 291 8.54 -7.89 7.01
CA SER A 291 9.23 -7.19 8.09
C SER A 291 10.66 -6.85 7.71
N LYS A 292 11.29 -5.90 8.41
CA LYS A 292 12.70 -5.52 8.18
C LYS A 292 13.70 -6.65 8.44
N ARG A 293 13.29 -7.76 9.09
CA ARG A 293 14.12 -8.96 9.28
C ARG A 293 14.39 -9.68 7.95
N VAL A 294 13.48 -9.54 6.99
CA VAL A 294 13.62 -10.13 5.65
C VAL A 294 14.52 -9.23 4.80
N PRO A 295 15.68 -9.69 4.32
CA PRO A 295 16.54 -8.88 3.47
C PRO A 295 15.87 -8.59 2.12
N ARG A 296 16.11 -7.39 1.57
CA ARG A 296 15.67 -7.02 0.21
C ARG A 296 16.83 -7.14 -0.75
N ILE A 297 16.71 -8.01 -1.74
CA ILE A 297 17.66 -8.14 -2.85
C ILE A 297 17.03 -7.43 -4.05
N TYR A 298 17.67 -6.35 -4.51
CA TYR A 298 17.23 -5.60 -5.68
C TYR A 298 17.91 -6.15 -6.92
N VAL A 299 17.11 -6.56 -7.90
CA VAL A 299 17.59 -7.00 -9.21
C VAL A 299 17.48 -5.83 -10.18
N ARG A 300 18.58 -5.55 -10.87
CA ARG A 300 18.64 -4.56 -11.95
C ARG A 300 19.47 -5.18 -13.06
N ASP A 301 18.99 -5.07 -14.29
CA ASP A 301 19.76 -5.41 -15.48
C ASP A 301 21.02 -4.53 -15.60
#